data_AF-A0A9W6WKY7-F1
#
_entry.id   AF-A0A9W6WKY7-F1
#
_cell.length_a   1.000
_cell.length_b   1.000
_cell.length_c   1.000
_cell.angle_alpha   90.00
_cell.angle_beta   90.00
_cell.angle_gamma   90.00
#
_symmetry.space_group_name_H-M   'P 1'
#
loop_
_entity.id
_entity.type
_entity.pdbx_description
1 polymer ?
#
loop_
_entity_poly.entity_id
_entity_poly.type
_entity_poly.pdbx_seq_one_letter_code
_entity_poly.pdbx_strand_id
1 'polypeptide(L)'
;MTTILMLHAGCLSGKFFTTLLSTNVGWAHSALVALLRYHGTTAFVDGTFRCVPRGFAQCVVFMVHDRASGVFVPVFYILSTSRTADAYWDMIHFVVQATDQNLEPAEVICDFEAGLINSIQTQFPNAIVLGCLFHMKQALRRAIERYAIPDEECSIAITPGVLDLLTVMDPARINKGINWVKREMKMRCPEAGLIYPAEKWSEFWGYFARTWLDQYPIEVWNVYGLENELIARTNSPLERFNIELNAKFPTAHPSMATFITVIKTLSAEYVRRIADIPRGRARRVSRDRIQLPQPVAIDSDIDSEVEEHAADTSADASVTSIAL
;
A
#
# COMPACT_ATOMS: atom_id res chain seq x y z
N MET A 1 17.59 -6.63 27.84
CA MET A 1 16.40 -6.18 28.60
C MET A 1 16.20 -4.71 28.30
N THR A 2 15.31 -4.41 27.35
CA THR A 2 15.07 -3.03 26.91
C THR A 2 13.89 -2.48 27.69
N THR A 3 14.13 -1.53 28.58
CA THR A 3 13.11 -0.92 29.44
C THR A 3 12.20 -0.02 28.59
N ILE A 4 10.96 -0.44 28.38
CA ILE A 4 9.89 0.38 27.77
C ILE A 4 9.46 1.42 28.81
N LEU A 5 9.81 2.69 28.60
CA LEU A 5 9.33 3.77 29.46
C LEU A 5 7.91 4.18 29.02
N MET A 6 6.90 3.59 29.65
CA MET A 6 5.51 4.05 29.56
C MET A 6 5.31 5.24 30.51
N LEU A 7 5.43 6.47 30.02
CA LEU A 7 4.99 7.63 30.81
C LEU A 7 3.47 7.80 30.68
N HIS A 8 2.76 7.37 31.71
CA HIS A 8 1.34 7.64 31.92
C HIS A 8 1.15 9.07 32.45
N ALA A 9 0.66 9.98 31.61
CA ALA A 9 -0.07 11.18 32.03
C ALA A 9 -0.90 11.70 30.84
N GLY A 10 -2.18 12.01 31.10
CA GLY A 10 -3.15 12.41 30.08
C GLY A 10 -2.68 13.60 29.22
N CYS A 11 -3.04 13.56 27.93
CA CYS A 11 -2.62 14.45 26.85
C CYS A 11 -1.32 13.98 26.14
N LEU A 12 -1.48 13.01 25.23
CA LEU A 12 -0.43 12.41 24.39
C LEU A 12 0.82 11.97 25.17
N SER A 13 0.80 10.74 25.67
CA SER A 13 2.01 10.05 26.09
C SER A 13 2.94 9.90 24.88
N GLY A 14 3.94 10.76 24.74
CA GLY A 14 5.10 10.46 23.91
C GLY A 14 5.80 9.25 24.53
N LYS A 15 5.69 8.09 23.90
CA LYS A 15 6.51 6.93 24.26
C LYS A 15 7.88 7.15 23.62
N PHE A 16 8.82 7.70 24.39
CA PHE A 16 10.20 7.82 23.95
C PHE A 16 10.89 6.47 24.12
N PHE A 17 11.19 5.82 23.00
CA PHE A 17 12.19 4.76 22.97
C PHE A 17 13.48 5.40 22.51
N THR A 18 14.46 5.48 23.41
CA THR A 18 15.85 5.72 23.04
C THR A 18 16.63 4.53 23.57
N THR A 19 16.83 3.50 22.76
CA THR A 19 18.12 2.83 22.84
C THR A 19 19.15 3.85 22.36
N LEU A 20 20.37 3.84 22.86
CA LEU A 20 21.44 4.77 22.46
C LEU A 20 21.80 4.72 20.94
N LEU A 21 21.02 3.98 20.15
CA LEU A 21 21.12 3.72 18.70
C LEU A 21 19.75 3.66 17.99
N SER A 22 18.63 4.11 18.60
CA SER A 22 17.30 3.90 18.00
C SER A 22 17.10 4.71 16.71
N THR A 23 16.95 4.02 15.59
CA THR A 23 16.59 4.57 14.27
C THR A 23 15.16 5.12 14.20
N ASN A 24 14.31 4.77 15.18
CA ASN A 24 12.86 5.02 15.16
C ASN A 24 12.39 5.86 16.35
N VAL A 25 11.48 6.81 16.11
CA VAL A 25 10.79 7.61 17.15
C VAL A 25 9.30 7.70 16.83
N GLY A 26 8.44 7.26 17.75
CA GLY A 26 7.00 7.14 17.52
C GLY A 26 6.11 7.98 18.45
N TRP A 27 4.98 8.44 17.93
CA TRP A 27 3.92 9.14 18.68
C TRP A 27 2.56 8.49 18.45
N ALA A 28 1.77 8.40 19.52
CA ALA A 28 0.37 7.99 19.46
C ALA A 28 -0.43 8.62 20.60
N HIS A 29 -1.73 8.79 20.38
CA HIS A 29 -2.66 9.18 21.45
C HIS A 29 -3.24 7.92 22.12
N SER A 30 -3.16 7.81 23.44
CA SER A 30 -3.57 6.61 24.20
C SER A 30 -4.99 6.13 23.87
N ALA A 31 -5.95 7.05 23.77
CA ALA A 31 -7.33 6.72 23.38
C ALA A 31 -7.44 6.10 21.97
N LEU A 32 -6.56 6.44 21.03
CA LEU A 32 -6.54 5.86 19.68
C LEU A 32 -5.82 4.51 19.67
N VAL A 33 -4.78 4.34 20.49
CA VAL A 33 -4.09 3.04 20.66
C VAL A 33 -5.06 1.96 21.12
N ALA A 34 -6.07 2.31 21.91
CA ALA A 34 -7.10 1.35 22.34
C ALA A 34 -7.87 0.72 21.16
N LEU A 35 -7.98 1.40 20.01
CA LEU A 35 -8.63 0.87 18.82
C LEU A 35 -7.88 -0.31 18.19
N LEU A 36 -6.56 -0.40 18.42
CA LEU A 36 -5.72 -1.49 17.93
C LEU A 36 -5.83 -2.76 18.77
N ARG A 37 -6.46 -2.69 19.95
CA ARG A 37 -6.65 -3.85 20.84
C ARG A 37 -7.92 -4.65 20.50
N TYR A 38 -8.72 -4.20 19.54
CA TYR A 38 -9.83 -5.01 19.03
C TYR A 38 -9.28 -6.11 18.11
N HIS A 39 -9.76 -7.34 18.29
CA HIS A 39 -9.41 -8.47 17.43
C HIS A 39 -9.93 -8.26 16.00
N GLY A 40 -9.19 -8.77 15.02
CA GLY A 40 -9.61 -8.80 13.63
C GLY A 40 -9.74 -7.40 13.01
N THR A 41 -8.90 -6.47 13.46
CA THR A 41 -8.84 -5.13 12.87
C THR A 41 -8.23 -5.16 11.47
N THR A 42 -8.66 -4.22 10.64
CA THR A 42 -8.02 -3.95 9.35
C THR A 42 -7.08 -2.77 9.53
N ALA A 43 -5.78 -3.02 9.42
CA ALA A 43 -4.73 -2.03 9.58
C ALA A 43 -4.17 -1.58 8.22
N PHE A 44 -3.66 -0.36 8.17
CA PHE A 44 -3.01 0.24 7.01
C PHE A 44 -1.68 0.82 7.45
N VAL A 45 -0.61 0.55 6.70
CA VAL A 45 0.75 0.99 7.02
C VAL A 45 1.39 1.59 5.78
N ASP A 46 1.78 2.85 5.84
CA ASP A 46 2.35 3.54 4.69
C ASP A 46 3.27 4.68 5.11
N GLY A 47 4.28 4.94 4.27
CA GLY A 47 5.33 5.91 4.50
C GLY A 47 5.05 7.23 3.79
N THR A 48 5.31 8.36 4.46
CA THR A 48 5.32 9.68 3.85
C THR A 48 6.67 10.37 4.07
N PHE A 49 7.09 11.16 3.08
CA PHE A 49 8.46 11.71 3.00
C PHE A 49 8.50 13.24 3.16
N ARG A 50 7.43 13.94 2.78
CA ARG A 50 7.42 15.42 2.72
C ARG A 50 7.35 16.07 4.10
N CYS A 51 6.52 15.55 5.01
CA CYS A 51 6.36 16.09 6.35
C CYS A 51 7.43 15.61 7.36
N VAL A 52 8.53 15.02 6.88
CA VAL A 52 9.54 14.35 7.71
C VAL A 52 10.60 15.35 8.17
N PRO A 53 10.81 15.56 9.48
CA PRO A 53 11.88 16.42 9.98
C PRO A 53 13.27 16.00 9.48
N ARG A 54 14.16 17.00 9.32
CA ARG A 54 15.55 16.74 8.90
C ARG A 54 16.23 15.76 9.85
N GLY A 55 17.01 14.84 9.28
CA GLY A 55 17.67 13.74 10.01
C GLY A 55 16.89 12.44 10.00
N PHE A 56 15.63 12.44 9.56
CA PHE A 56 14.84 11.24 9.34
C PHE A 56 14.62 11.01 7.83
N ALA A 57 14.53 9.75 7.43
CA ALA A 57 14.29 9.33 6.06
C ALA A 57 12.80 9.23 5.72
N GLN A 58 11.96 8.87 6.69
CA GLN A 58 10.52 8.69 6.48
C GLN A 58 9.69 8.89 7.76
N CYS A 59 8.39 9.10 7.59
CA CYS A 59 7.37 8.99 8.62
C CYS A 59 6.40 7.87 8.22
N VAL A 60 6.39 6.77 8.95
CA VAL A 60 5.43 5.68 8.77
C VAL A 60 4.21 5.93 9.62
N VAL A 61 3.03 5.92 8.98
CA VAL A 61 1.74 6.04 9.66
C VAL A 61 1.13 4.66 9.82
N PHE A 62 0.74 4.30 11.05
CA PHE A 62 -0.05 3.10 11.32
C PHE A 62 -1.49 3.53 11.56
N MET A 63 -2.39 3.11 10.68
CA MET A 63 -3.80 3.48 10.67
C MET A 63 -4.68 2.25 10.85
N VAL A 64 -5.84 2.41 11.51
CA VAL A 64 -6.83 1.34 11.69
C VAL A 64 -8.19 1.78 11.19
N HIS A 65 -8.96 0.85 10.63
CA HIS A 65 -10.38 1.08 10.41
C HIS A 65 -11.19 0.78 11.69
N ASP A 66 -11.68 1.83 12.35
CA ASP A 66 -12.62 1.66 13.46
C ASP A 66 -14.01 1.31 12.89
N ARG A 67 -14.40 0.03 13.01
CA ARG A 67 -15.67 -0.47 12.48
C ARG A 67 -16.89 0.20 13.13
N ALA A 68 -16.79 0.60 14.40
CA ALA A 68 -17.89 1.19 15.16
C ALA A 68 -18.26 2.59 14.63
N SER A 69 -17.27 3.46 14.43
CA SER A 69 -17.50 4.79 13.82
C SER A 69 -17.46 4.79 12.29
N GLY A 70 -16.84 3.76 11.67
CA GLY A 70 -16.52 3.70 10.25
C GLY A 70 -15.40 4.62 9.80
N VAL A 71 -14.62 5.17 10.73
CA VAL A 71 -13.53 6.11 10.45
C VAL A 71 -12.21 5.35 10.28
N PHE A 72 -11.38 5.77 9.32
CA PHE A 72 -9.98 5.37 9.27
C PHE A 72 -9.20 6.30 10.18
N VAL A 73 -8.55 5.74 11.20
CA VAL A 73 -7.96 6.48 12.29
C VAL A 73 -6.45 6.26 12.26
N PRO A 74 -5.64 7.30 11.98
CA PRO A 74 -4.19 7.23 12.15
C PRO A 74 -3.88 7.15 13.66
N VAL A 75 -3.23 6.06 14.07
CA VAL A 75 -2.95 5.77 15.49
C VAL A 75 -1.51 6.09 15.84
N PHE A 76 -0.56 5.59 15.07
CA PHE A 76 0.85 5.85 15.25
C PHE A 76 1.43 6.67 14.10
N TYR A 77 2.38 7.53 14.46
CA TYR A 77 3.24 8.28 13.54
C TYR A 77 4.67 7.98 13.96
N ILE A 78 5.46 7.35 13.10
CA ILE A 78 6.78 6.84 13.45
C ILE A 78 7.81 7.41 12.49
N LEU A 79 8.68 8.28 12.99
CA LEU A 79 9.82 8.76 12.24
C LEU A 79 10.93 7.72 12.27
N SER A 80 11.51 7.43 11.10
CA SER A 80 12.65 6.52 10.96
C SER A 80 13.80 7.18 10.22
N THR A 81 15.02 6.94 10.67
CA THR A 81 16.25 7.38 10.00
C THR A 81 16.65 6.47 8.83
N SER A 82 16.02 5.29 8.71
CA SER A 82 16.25 4.36 7.60
C SER A 82 14.96 3.75 7.04
N ARG A 83 15.08 3.03 5.93
CA ARG A 83 14.00 2.28 5.27
C ARG A 83 14.38 0.81 5.10
N THR A 84 15.18 0.29 6.03
CA THR A 84 15.69 -1.08 5.98
C THR A 84 14.66 -2.04 6.57
N ALA A 85 14.77 -3.33 6.24
CA ALA A 85 13.93 -4.37 6.83
C ALA A 85 13.98 -4.35 8.36
N ASP A 86 15.17 -4.21 8.95
CA ASP A 86 15.33 -4.11 10.41
C ASP A 86 14.60 -2.91 11.01
N ALA A 87 14.63 -1.76 10.34
CA ALA A 87 13.91 -0.59 10.82
C ALA A 87 12.40 -0.80 10.76
N TYR A 88 11.87 -1.43 9.72
CA TYR A 88 10.46 -1.81 9.68
C TYR A 88 10.11 -2.80 10.79
N TRP A 89 10.94 -3.82 11.00
CA TRP A 89 10.73 -4.79 12.07
C TRP A 89 10.65 -4.09 13.44
N ASP A 90 11.60 -3.21 13.75
CA ASP A 90 11.62 -2.43 14.98
C ASP A 90 10.38 -1.53 15.14
N MET A 91 9.93 -0.89 14.05
CA MET A 91 8.72 -0.05 14.06
C MET A 91 7.47 -0.87 14.37
N ILE A 92 7.27 -2.01 13.70
CA ILE A 92 6.11 -2.86 13.93
C ILE A 92 6.17 -3.48 15.32
N HIS A 93 7.34 -3.94 15.75
CA HIS A 93 7.53 -4.48 17.10
C HIS A 93 7.20 -3.43 18.17
N PHE A 94 7.61 -2.16 17.97
CA PHE A 94 7.23 -1.06 18.86
C PHE A 94 5.71 -0.90 18.96
N VAL A 95 4.98 -0.96 17.84
CA VAL A 95 3.50 -0.89 17.85
C VAL A 95 2.90 -2.05 18.64
N VAL A 96 3.38 -3.28 18.43
CA VAL A 96 2.95 -4.47 19.19
C VAL A 96 3.15 -4.26 20.69
N GLN A 97 4.36 -3.86 21.12
CA GLN A 97 4.65 -3.58 22.51
C GLN A 97 3.77 -2.45 23.07
N ALA A 98 3.51 -1.42 22.27
CA ALA A 98 2.70 -0.29 22.69
C ALA A 98 1.22 -0.63 22.90
N THR A 99 0.76 -1.77 22.38
CA THR A 99 -0.60 -2.32 22.56
C THR A 99 -0.69 -3.39 23.64
N ASP A 100 0.37 -3.55 24.46
CA ASP A 100 0.53 -4.64 25.44
C ASP A 100 0.44 -6.02 24.79
N GLN A 101 0.97 -6.13 23.56
CA GLN A 101 0.99 -7.35 22.75
C GLN A 101 -0.42 -7.90 22.39
N ASN A 102 -1.47 -7.08 22.51
CA ASN A 102 -2.85 -7.46 22.17
C ASN A 102 -3.27 -7.06 20.75
N LEU A 103 -2.34 -6.58 19.91
CA LEU A 103 -2.62 -6.26 18.52
C LEU A 103 -2.66 -7.54 17.68
N GLU A 104 -3.86 -7.91 17.24
CA GLU A 104 -4.10 -9.06 16.37
C GLU A 104 -4.97 -8.61 15.17
N PRO A 105 -4.34 -8.02 14.13
CA PRO A 105 -5.06 -7.61 12.93
C PRO A 105 -5.49 -8.84 12.14
N ALA A 106 -6.68 -8.78 11.55
CA ALA A 106 -7.09 -9.78 10.55
C ALA A 106 -6.36 -9.51 9.24
N GLU A 107 -6.24 -8.24 8.87
CA GLU A 107 -5.62 -7.85 7.61
C GLU A 107 -4.76 -6.60 7.78
N VAL A 108 -3.65 -6.54 7.04
CA VAL A 108 -2.75 -5.39 7.01
C VAL A 108 -2.48 -5.01 5.57
N ILE A 109 -2.83 -3.77 5.21
CA ILE A 109 -2.62 -3.21 3.88
C ILE A 109 -1.39 -2.30 3.92
N CYS A 110 -0.40 -2.54 3.07
CA CYS A 110 0.82 -1.74 3.03
C CYS A 110 1.33 -1.48 1.62
N ASP A 111 2.41 -0.70 1.49
CA ASP A 111 3.09 -0.55 0.21
C ASP A 111 3.89 -1.81 -0.17
N PHE A 112 4.26 -1.91 -1.45
CA PHE A 112 5.05 -3.02 -2.00
C PHE A 112 6.54 -2.85 -1.67
N GLU A 113 6.87 -3.07 -0.40
CA GLU A 113 8.23 -3.15 0.11
C GLU A 113 8.45 -4.49 0.80
N ALA A 114 9.34 -5.34 0.26
CA ALA A 114 9.60 -6.67 0.82
C ALA A 114 10.00 -6.63 2.30
N GLY A 115 10.81 -5.64 2.72
CA GLY A 115 11.17 -5.46 4.12
C GLY A 115 9.97 -5.16 5.04
N LEU A 116 9.03 -4.35 4.57
CA LEU A 116 7.81 -4.01 5.30
C LEU A 116 6.85 -5.21 5.37
N ILE A 117 6.58 -5.84 4.23
CA ILE A 117 5.72 -7.03 4.11
C ILE A 117 6.24 -8.15 5.02
N ASN A 118 7.53 -8.48 4.94
CA ASN A 118 8.14 -9.52 5.75
C ASN A 118 8.07 -9.19 7.25
N SER A 119 8.28 -7.92 7.63
CA SER A 119 8.18 -7.48 9.03
C SER A 119 6.77 -7.62 9.58
N ILE A 120 5.77 -7.24 8.78
CA ILE A 120 4.36 -7.39 9.13
C ILE A 120 4.00 -8.87 9.27
N GLN A 121 4.33 -9.70 8.28
CA GLN A 121 4.02 -11.13 8.30
C GLN A 121 4.70 -11.86 9.47
N THR A 122 5.92 -11.44 9.84
CA THR A 122 6.64 -12.03 10.98
C THR A 122 5.97 -11.70 12.32
N GLN A 123 5.51 -10.46 12.50
CA GLN A 123 4.87 -10.01 13.75
C GLN A 123 3.39 -10.45 13.83
N PHE A 124 2.73 -10.62 12.68
CA PHE A 124 1.33 -11.00 12.55
C PHE A 124 1.17 -12.21 11.60
N PRO A 125 1.59 -13.42 12.01
CA PRO A 125 1.63 -14.58 11.12
C PRO A 125 0.24 -15.02 10.61
N ASN A 126 -0.82 -14.67 11.34
CA ASN A 126 -2.20 -15.00 10.98
C ASN A 126 -2.90 -13.90 10.17
N ALA A 127 -2.28 -12.73 10.01
CA ALA A 127 -2.88 -11.64 9.27
C ALA A 127 -2.72 -11.87 7.76
N ILE A 128 -3.75 -11.51 7.00
CA ILE A 128 -3.66 -11.40 5.55
C ILE A 128 -2.93 -10.09 5.23
N VAL A 129 -1.75 -10.19 4.63
CA VAL A 129 -0.96 -9.02 4.20
C VAL A 129 -1.24 -8.73 2.73
N LEU A 130 -1.70 -7.51 2.45
CA LEU A 130 -2.03 -7.08 1.10
C LEU A 130 -1.27 -5.82 0.73
N GLY A 131 -0.76 -5.81 -0.49
CA GLY A 131 -0.24 -4.62 -1.10
C GLY A 131 -1.35 -3.68 -1.54
N CYS A 132 -1.06 -2.40 -1.48
CA CYS A 132 -1.98 -1.33 -1.84
C CYS A 132 -2.27 -1.33 -3.36
N LEU A 133 -3.51 -1.60 -3.77
CA LEU A 133 -3.93 -1.57 -5.19
C LEU A 133 -3.62 -0.22 -5.87
N PHE A 134 -3.73 0.88 -5.13
CA PHE A 134 -3.39 2.20 -5.65
C PHE A 134 -1.89 2.32 -6.01
N HIS A 135 -1.00 1.81 -5.15
CA HIS A 135 0.44 1.79 -5.42
C HIS A 135 0.79 0.78 -6.53
N MET A 136 0.11 -0.36 -6.60
CA MET A 136 0.25 -1.27 -7.76
C MET A 136 -0.12 -0.58 -9.07
N LYS A 137 -1.28 0.08 -9.13
CA LYS A 137 -1.70 0.82 -10.34
C LYS A 137 -0.71 1.93 -10.72
N GLN A 138 -0.16 2.64 -9.74
CA GLN A 138 0.92 3.59 -10.01
C GLN A 138 2.18 2.93 -10.56
N ALA A 139 2.63 1.82 -9.96
CA ALA A 139 3.81 1.09 -10.40
C ALA A 139 3.65 0.56 -11.82
N LEU A 140 2.48 -0.01 -12.16
CA LEU A 140 2.14 -0.43 -13.51
C LEU A 140 2.19 0.74 -14.50
N ARG A 141 1.57 1.88 -14.16
CA ARG A 141 1.59 3.08 -15.03
C ARG A 141 3.02 3.58 -15.28
N ARG A 142 3.84 3.67 -14.22
CA ARG A 142 5.26 4.08 -14.35
C ARG A 142 6.07 3.10 -15.17
N ALA A 143 5.76 1.80 -15.10
CA ALA A 143 6.42 0.80 -15.93
C ALA A 143 6.02 0.95 -17.41
N ILE A 144 4.73 1.18 -17.71
CA ILE A 144 4.25 1.46 -19.07
C ILE A 144 4.99 2.67 -19.65
N GLU A 145 5.11 3.76 -18.88
CA GLU A 145 5.86 4.96 -19.26
C GLU A 145 7.35 4.66 -19.49
N ARG A 146 7.97 3.86 -18.61
CA ARG A 146 9.39 3.47 -18.71
C ARG A 146 9.71 2.75 -20.02
N TYR A 147 8.80 1.89 -20.49
CA TYR A 147 8.93 1.18 -21.76
C TYR A 147 8.44 2.00 -22.96
N ALA A 148 8.20 3.31 -22.77
CA ALA A 148 7.82 4.26 -23.81
C ALA A 148 6.56 3.84 -24.61
N ILE A 149 5.62 3.15 -23.96
CA ILE A 149 4.31 2.85 -24.54
C ILE A 149 3.51 4.16 -24.57
N PRO A 150 2.90 4.56 -25.70
CA PRO A 150 2.22 5.85 -25.77
C PRO A 150 0.96 5.91 -24.90
N ASP A 151 0.53 7.14 -24.59
CA ASP A 151 -0.54 7.40 -23.61
C ASP A 151 -1.90 6.83 -24.04
N GLU A 152 -2.16 6.73 -25.35
CA GLU A 152 -3.42 6.20 -25.89
C GLU A 152 -3.52 4.68 -25.66
N GLU A 153 -2.44 3.93 -25.89
CA GLU A 153 -2.35 2.50 -25.59
C GLU A 153 -2.28 2.23 -24.09
N CYS A 154 -1.61 3.10 -23.33
CA CYS A 154 -1.65 3.09 -21.86
C CYS A 154 -3.10 3.18 -21.36
N SER A 155 -3.89 4.10 -21.92
CA SER A 155 -5.30 4.31 -21.56
C SER A 155 -6.15 3.06 -21.79
N ILE A 156 -5.87 2.30 -22.86
CA ILE A 156 -6.50 0.99 -23.11
C ILE A 156 -6.13 0.01 -21.99
N ALA A 157 -4.85 -0.12 -21.66
CA ALA A 157 -4.37 -1.09 -20.68
C ALA A 157 -4.88 -0.84 -19.26
N ILE A 158 -5.00 0.43 -18.85
CA ILE A 158 -5.49 0.84 -17.53
C ILE A 158 -7.02 0.96 -17.44
N THR A 159 -7.74 0.70 -18.54
CA THR A 159 -9.21 0.67 -18.54
C THR A 159 -9.69 -0.36 -17.51
N PRO A 160 -10.68 -0.04 -16.67
CA PRO A 160 -11.22 -0.99 -15.69
C PRO A 160 -11.63 -2.32 -16.35
N GLY A 161 -11.18 -3.42 -15.78
CA GLY A 161 -11.40 -4.77 -16.31
C GLY A 161 -10.38 -5.25 -17.35
N VAL A 162 -9.30 -4.49 -17.61
CA VAL A 162 -8.17 -4.93 -18.43
C VAL A 162 -7.02 -5.39 -17.52
N LEU A 163 -6.03 -4.55 -17.20
CA LEU A 163 -4.92 -4.96 -16.32
C LEU A 163 -5.38 -5.27 -14.90
N ASP A 164 -6.31 -4.49 -14.34
CA ASP A 164 -6.78 -4.67 -12.97
C ASP A 164 -7.74 -5.87 -12.79
N LEU A 165 -8.11 -6.56 -13.87
CA LEU A 165 -8.79 -7.85 -13.78
C LEU A 165 -7.90 -8.90 -13.10
N LEU A 166 -6.58 -8.82 -13.29
CA LEU A 166 -5.63 -9.77 -12.72
C LEU A 166 -5.64 -9.75 -11.18
N THR A 167 -6.03 -8.64 -10.57
CA THR A 167 -6.03 -8.50 -9.10
C THR A 167 -7.27 -9.14 -8.45
N VAL A 168 -8.26 -9.58 -9.22
CA VAL A 168 -9.51 -10.16 -8.72
C VAL A 168 -9.76 -11.56 -9.25
N MET A 169 -8.80 -12.11 -9.99
CA MET A 169 -8.90 -13.41 -10.63
C MET A 169 -8.43 -14.51 -9.70
N ASP A 170 -9.02 -15.70 -9.82
CA ASP A 170 -8.51 -16.91 -9.17
C ASP A 170 -6.99 -17.05 -9.43
N PRO A 171 -6.13 -17.10 -8.39
CA PRO A 171 -4.69 -17.26 -8.53
C PRO A 171 -4.29 -18.41 -9.46
N ALA A 172 -5.05 -19.52 -9.46
CA ALA A 172 -4.80 -20.67 -10.33
C ALA A 172 -4.99 -20.37 -11.83
N ARG A 173 -5.64 -19.25 -12.17
CA ARG A 173 -5.94 -18.81 -13.54
C ARG A 173 -5.12 -17.60 -13.98
N ILE A 174 -4.20 -17.08 -13.17
CA ILE A 174 -3.47 -15.84 -13.47
C ILE A 174 -2.73 -15.89 -14.81
N ASN A 175 -2.09 -17.01 -15.15
CA ASN A 175 -1.42 -17.15 -16.45
C ASN A 175 -2.40 -17.05 -17.63
N LYS A 176 -3.59 -17.67 -17.51
CA LYS A 176 -4.67 -17.52 -18.50
C LYS A 176 -5.21 -16.09 -18.52
N GLY A 177 -5.30 -15.45 -17.36
CA GLY A 177 -5.66 -14.03 -17.22
C GLY A 177 -4.71 -13.12 -17.97
N ILE A 178 -3.39 -13.33 -17.85
CA ILE A 178 -2.37 -12.54 -18.55
C ILE A 178 -2.55 -12.68 -20.07
N ASN A 179 -2.76 -13.91 -20.57
CA ASN A 179 -3.01 -14.14 -21.99
C ASN A 179 -4.31 -13.45 -22.47
N TRP A 180 -5.37 -13.49 -21.66
CA TRP A 180 -6.60 -12.76 -21.96
C TRP A 180 -6.36 -11.25 -22.03
N VAL A 181 -5.63 -10.66 -21.06
CA VAL A 181 -5.31 -9.23 -21.05
C VAL A 181 -4.45 -8.84 -22.26
N LYS A 182 -3.42 -9.63 -22.60
CA LYS A 182 -2.62 -9.46 -23.82
C LYS A 182 -3.51 -9.41 -25.06
N ARG A 183 -4.47 -10.34 -25.19
CA ARG A 183 -5.41 -10.40 -26.31
C ARG A 183 -6.34 -9.18 -26.34
N GLU A 184 -6.92 -8.80 -25.21
CA GLU A 184 -7.79 -7.62 -25.12
C GLU A 184 -7.09 -6.35 -25.60
N MET A 185 -5.86 -6.13 -25.16
CA MET A 185 -5.09 -4.96 -25.58
C MET A 185 -4.78 -4.98 -27.08
N LYS A 186 -4.45 -6.16 -27.63
CA LYS A 186 -4.26 -6.35 -29.08
C LYS A 186 -5.51 -6.09 -29.90
N MET A 187 -6.70 -6.41 -29.38
CA MET A 187 -7.97 -6.17 -30.08
C MET A 187 -8.40 -4.70 -29.98
N ARG A 188 -8.28 -4.10 -28.79
CA ARG A 188 -8.76 -2.73 -28.53
C ARG A 188 -7.89 -1.65 -29.20
N CYS A 189 -6.61 -1.89 -29.43
CA CYS A 189 -5.75 -0.94 -30.14
C CYS A 189 -6.27 -0.66 -31.57
N PRO A 190 -6.44 -1.65 -32.46
CA PRO A 190 -7.02 -1.43 -33.79
C PRO A 190 -8.43 -0.84 -33.78
N GLU A 191 -9.29 -1.23 -32.83
CA GLU A 191 -10.64 -0.65 -32.67
C GLU A 191 -10.60 0.86 -32.37
N ALA A 192 -9.55 1.32 -31.68
CA ALA A 192 -9.28 2.72 -31.42
C ALA A 192 -8.47 3.42 -32.54
N GLY A 193 -8.17 2.72 -33.65
CA GLY A 193 -7.33 3.24 -34.73
C GLY A 193 -5.84 3.28 -34.43
N LEU A 194 -5.37 2.53 -33.42
CA LEU A 194 -3.99 2.46 -32.96
C LEU A 194 -3.31 1.17 -33.42
N ILE A 195 -1.98 1.22 -33.57
CA ILE A 195 -1.15 0.04 -33.84
C ILE A 195 -0.65 -0.51 -32.51
N TYR A 196 -0.88 -1.79 -32.24
CA TYR A 196 -0.40 -2.42 -31.00
C TYR A 196 1.14 -2.52 -30.99
N PRO A 197 1.86 -1.85 -30.05
CA PRO A 197 3.32 -1.85 -30.02
C PRO A 197 3.85 -3.13 -29.35
N ALA A 198 3.91 -4.22 -30.12
CA ALA A 198 4.17 -5.57 -29.60
C ALA A 198 5.49 -5.72 -28.80
N GLU A 199 6.59 -5.16 -29.30
CA GLU A 199 7.89 -5.23 -28.65
C GLU A 199 7.89 -4.55 -27.28
N LYS A 200 7.36 -3.32 -27.19
CA LYS A 200 7.27 -2.56 -25.93
C LYS A 200 6.38 -3.26 -24.90
N TRP A 201 5.27 -3.84 -25.36
CA TRP A 201 4.42 -4.64 -24.48
C TRP A 201 5.10 -5.92 -24.01
N SER A 202 5.90 -6.58 -24.85
CA SER A 202 6.71 -7.74 -24.44
C SER A 202 7.67 -7.37 -23.29
N GLU A 203 8.37 -6.23 -23.40
CA GLU A 203 9.24 -5.75 -22.31
C GLU A 203 8.46 -5.45 -21.01
N PHE A 204 7.29 -4.81 -21.12
CA PHE A 204 6.40 -4.58 -19.99
C PHE A 204 5.96 -5.89 -19.32
N TRP A 205 5.59 -6.92 -20.10
CA TRP A 205 5.21 -8.22 -19.54
C TRP A 205 6.39 -8.95 -18.90
N GLY A 206 7.59 -8.79 -19.44
CA GLY A 206 8.81 -9.25 -18.79
C GLY A 206 9.04 -8.57 -17.43
N TYR A 207 8.78 -7.27 -17.32
CA TYR A 207 8.76 -6.57 -16.03
C TYR A 207 7.65 -7.11 -15.12
N PHE A 208 6.44 -7.28 -15.65
CA PHE A 208 5.29 -7.74 -14.89
C PHE A 208 5.56 -9.10 -14.25
N ALA A 209 6.13 -10.05 -15.00
CA ALA A 209 6.51 -11.37 -14.49
C ALA A 209 7.53 -11.25 -13.35
N ARG A 210 8.65 -10.55 -13.58
CA ARG A 210 9.71 -10.39 -12.57
C ARG A 210 9.23 -9.74 -11.28
N THR A 211 8.33 -8.76 -11.37
CA THR A 211 7.86 -8.01 -10.19
C THR A 211 6.64 -8.65 -9.53
N TRP A 212 5.62 -9.05 -10.29
CA TRP A 212 4.34 -9.47 -9.74
C TRP A 212 4.13 -10.98 -9.71
N LEU A 213 4.95 -11.77 -10.41
CA LEU A 213 4.90 -13.24 -10.34
C LEU A 213 6.08 -13.82 -9.55
N ASP A 214 7.29 -13.25 -9.71
CA ASP A 214 8.49 -13.79 -9.07
C ASP A 214 8.80 -13.14 -7.72
N GLN A 215 8.73 -11.81 -7.63
CA GLN A 215 9.15 -11.06 -6.43
C GLN A 215 8.10 -11.04 -5.32
N TYR A 216 6.81 -10.99 -5.66
CA TYR A 216 5.71 -10.96 -4.69
C TYR A 216 4.79 -12.17 -4.87
N PRO A 217 4.40 -12.86 -3.77
CA PRO A 217 3.35 -13.87 -3.83
C PRO A 217 2.06 -13.26 -4.39
N ILE A 218 1.32 -14.05 -5.18
CA ILE A 218 0.09 -13.60 -5.84
C ILE A 218 -0.92 -13.10 -4.81
N GLU A 219 -0.99 -13.78 -3.67
CA GLU A 219 -1.90 -13.49 -2.56
C GLU A 219 -1.68 -12.11 -1.94
N VAL A 220 -0.52 -11.49 -2.14
CA VAL A 220 -0.24 -10.14 -1.63
C VAL A 220 -0.91 -9.07 -2.50
N TRP A 221 -1.06 -9.26 -3.80
CA TRP A 221 -1.63 -8.24 -4.70
C TRP A 221 -2.98 -8.65 -5.32
N ASN A 222 -3.41 -9.89 -5.08
CA ASN A 222 -4.67 -10.43 -5.54
C ASN A 222 -5.68 -10.52 -4.39
N VAL A 223 -6.89 -10.01 -4.61
CA VAL A 223 -7.98 -9.95 -3.63
C VAL A 223 -9.11 -10.95 -3.93
N TYR A 224 -8.88 -11.93 -4.79
CA TYR A 224 -9.84 -13.00 -5.08
C TYR A 224 -10.23 -13.75 -3.81
N GLY A 225 -11.53 -13.98 -3.63
CA GLY A 225 -12.07 -14.66 -2.46
C GLY A 225 -12.09 -13.83 -1.17
N LEU A 226 -11.60 -12.59 -1.18
CA LEU A 226 -11.67 -11.72 0.00
C LEU A 226 -13.06 -11.10 0.13
N GLU A 227 -13.76 -11.47 1.21
CA GLU A 227 -15.12 -10.98 1.50
C GLU A 227 -15.14 -9.57 2.09
N ASN A 228 -14.00 -9.09 2.62
CA ASN A 228 -13.93 -7.79 3.28
C ASN A 228 -13.96 -6.66 2.22
N GLU A 229 -15.15 -6.08 2.01
CA GLU A 229 -15.38 -5.00 1.03
C GLU A 229 -14.41 -3.81 1.22
N LEU A 230 -13.93 -3.55 2.43
CA LEU A 230 -12.98 -2.46 2.72
C LEU A 230 -11.62 -2.72 2.07
N ILE A 231 -11.24 -3.97 1.92
CA ILE A 231 -9.95 -4.38 1.39
C ILE A 231 -10.03 -4.47 -0.11
N ALA A 232 -11.07 -5.13 -0.59
CA ALA A 232 -11.30 -5.35 -2.01
C ALA A 232 -11.45 -4.02 -2.77
N ARG A 233 -12.01 -2.96 -2.17
CA ARG A 233 -12.51 -1.79 -2.93
C ARG A 233 -11.98 -0.42 -2.47
N THR A 234 -10.86 -0.33 -1.76
CA THR A 234 -10.37 0.98 -1.31
C THR A 234 -9.16 1.47 -2.11
N ASN A 235 -9.26 2.69 -2.67
CA ASN A 235 -8.06 3.48 -2.95
C ASN A 235 -7.59 4.00 -1.60
N SER A 236 -6.30 3.86 -1.34
CA SER A 236 -5.74 3.83 0.01
C SER A 236 -6.25 5.00 0.87
N PRO A 237 -7.02 4.73 1.95
CA PRO A 237 -7.39 5.79 2.89
C PRO A 237 -6.17 6.46 3.52
N LEU A 238 -5.06 5.74 3.57
CA LEU A 238 -3.80 6.23 4.10
C LEU A 238 -3.14 7.22 3.14
N GLU A 239 -3.24 7.03 1.82
CA GLU A 239 -2.76 8.01 0.84
C GLU A 239 -3.51 9.35 0.98
N ARG A 240 -4.85 9.30 1.06
CA ARG A 240 -5.65 10.50 1.30
C ARG A 240 -5.26 11.19 2.60
N PHE A 241 -5.00 10.38 3.63
CA PHE A 241 -4.51 10.92 4.90
C PHE A 241 -3.11 11.52 4.78
N ASN A 242 -2.19 10.94 4.01
CA ASN A 242 -0.87 11.51 3.77
C ASN A 242 -0.96 12.87 3.08
N ILE A 243 -1.89 13.06 2.15
CA ILE A 243 -2.18 14.36 1.54
C ILE A 243 -2.67 15.36 2.60
N GLU A 244 -3.65 14.95 3.43
CA GLU A 244 -4.19 15.79 4.52
C GLU A 244 -3.09 16.17 5.53
N LEU A 245 -2.30 15.19 5.96
CA LEU A 245 -1.19 15.35 6.88
C LEU A 245 -0.16 16.34 6.32
N ASN A 246 0.25 16.15 5.07
CA ASN A 246 1.20 17.04 4.40
C ASN A 246 0.66 18.48 4.27
N ALA A 247 -0.64 18.66 4.06
CA ALA A 247 -1.28 19.97 3.96
C ALA A 247 -1.32 20.73 5.30
N LYS A 248 -1.23 20.02 6.44
CA LYS A 248 -1.19 20.64 7.78
C LYS A 248 0.19 21.23 8.11
N PHE A 249 1.21 20.92 7.33
CA PHE A 249 2.55 21.46 7.52
C PHE A 249 2.79 22.71 6.66
N PRO A 250 3.35 23.79 7.22
CA PRO A 250 3.59 25.02 6.46
C PRO A 250 4.71 24.87 5.43
N THR A 251 5.68 23.99 5.69
CA THR A 251 6.84 23.73 4.83
C THR A 251 7.11 22.24 4.76
N ALA A 252 7.79 21.82 3.68
CA ALA A 252 8.44 20.52 3.67
C ALA A 252 9.51 20.45 4.78
N HIS A 253 9.75 19.25 5.30
CA HIS A 253 10.76 18.97 6.31
C HIS A 253 10.72 19.92 7.53
N PRO A 254 9.60 19.92 8.28
CA PRO A 254 9.40 20.82 9.41
C PRO A 254 10.39 20.57 10.55
N SER A 255 10.49 21.52 11.49
CA SER A 255 11.20 21.26 12.76
C SER A 255 10.52 20.15 13.56
N MET A 256 11.27 19.47 14.44
CA MET A 256 10.70 18.46 15.33
C MET A 256 9.56 19.03 16.20
N ALA A 257 9.70 20.27 16.69
CA ALA A 257 8.67 20.92 17.50
C ALA A 257 7.36 21.16 16.70
N THR A 258 7.49 21.61 15.44
CA THR A 258 6.36 21.76 14.51
C THR A 258 5.72 20.41 14.22
N PHE A 259 6.52 19.38 13.92
CA PHE A 259 6.06 18.02 13.69
C PHE A 259 5.19 17.51 14.84
N ILE A 260 5.74 17.54 16.06
CA ILE A 260 5.02 17.10 17.25
C ILE A 260 3.72 17.88 17.41
N THR A 261 3.75 19.22 17.28
CA THR A 261 2.55 20.07 17.47
C THR A 261 1.41 19.68 16.51
N VAL A 262 1.73 19.43 15.24
CA VAL A 262 0.75 19.00 14.24
C VAL A 262 0.20 17.61 14.58
N ILE A 263 1.07 16.65 14.89
CA ILE A 263 0.64 15.28 15.26
C ILE A 263 -0.25 15.28 16.50
N LYS A 264 0.09 16.08 17.51
CA LYS A 264 -0.71 16.23 18.73
C LYS A 264 -2.11 16.75 18.41
N THR A 265 -2.19 17.79 17.59
CA THR A 265 -3.45 18.46 17.20
C THR A 265 -4.33 17.50 16.40
N LEU A 266 -3.78 16.85 15.38
CA LEU A 266 -4.49 15.87 14.56
C LEU A 266 -5.02 14.71 15.39
N SER A 267 -4.19 14.15 16.28
CA SER A 267 -4.62 13.04 17.12
C SER A 267 -5.80 13.44 18.03
N ALA A 268 -5.79 14.65 18.59
CA ALA A 268 -6.90 15.17 19.39
C ALA A 268 -8.17 15.44 18.55
N GLU A 269 -8.02 15.86 17.28
CA GLU A 269 -9.14 15.96 16.34
C GLU A 269 -9.78 14.58 16.08
N TYR A 270 -8.97 13.54 15.85
CA TYR A 270 -9.47 12.17 15.66
C TYR A 270 -10.18 11.63 16.90
N VAL A 271 -9.66 11.87 18.11
CA VAL A 271 -10.32 11.47 19.37
C VAL A 271 -11.70 12.10 19.49
N ARG A 272 -11.83 13.41 19.21
CA ARG A 272 -13.13 14.09 19.22
C ARG A 272 -14.06 13.50 18.17
N ARG A 273 -13.56 13.30 16.94
CA ARG A 273 -14.33 12.77 15.81
C ARG A 273 -14.94 11.40 16.10
N ILE A 274 -14.16 10.45 16.61
CA ILE A 274 -14.67 9.12 16.94
C ILE A 274 -15.66 9.14 18.11
N ALA A 275 -15.54 10.09 19.04
CA ALA A 275 -16.47 10.24 20.16
C ALA A 275 -17.79 10.93 19.78
N ASP A 276 -17.76 11.79 18.76
CA ASP A 276 -18.93 12.57 18.33
C ASP A 276 -19.87 11.79 17.39
N ILE A 277 -19.35 10.84 16.61
CA ILE A 277 -20.15 10.04 15.66
C ILE A 277 -21.24 9.21 16.39
N PRO A 278 -20.93 8.38 17.41
CA PRO A 278 -21.96 7.61 18.12
C PRO A 278 -22.98 8.49 18.84
N ARG A 279 -22.63 9.75 19.12
CA ARG A 279 -23.49 10.73 19.80
C ARG A 279 -24.31 11.59 18.84
N GLY A 280 -24.26 11.31 17.54
CA GLY A 280 -24.96 12.08 16.51
C GLY A 280 -24.43 13.51 16.32
N ARG A 281 -23.27 13.84 16.90
CA ARG A 281 -22.65 15.17 16.81
C ARG A 281 -21.75 15.34 15.59
N ALA A 282 -21.39 14.24 14.93
CA ALA A 282 -20.69 14.23 13.65
C ALA A 282 -21.30 13.15 12.73
N ARG A 283 -21.27 13.39 11.42
CA ARG A 283 -21.78 12.42 10.44
C ARG A 283 -20.66 11.43 10.07
N ARG A 284 -21.02 10.15 9.94
CA ARG A 284 -20.17 9.16 9.28
C ARG A 284 -19.94 9.58 7.84
N VAL A 285 -18.68 9.68 7.43
CA VAL A 285 -18.35 10.02 6.03
C VAL A 285 -18.78 8.85 5.16
N SER A 286 -19.73 9.10 4.25
CA SER A 286 -20.07 8.15 3.19
C SER A 286 -18.86 8.05 2.26
N ARG A 287 -18.40 6.83 1.98
CA ARG A 287 -17.32 6.60 1.03
C ARG A 287 -17.91 6.06 -0.26
N ASP A 288 -17.47 6.63 -1.37
CA ASP A 288 -17.76 6.07 -2.69
C ASP A 288 -17.13 4.68 -2.75
N ARG A 289 -17.97 3.69 -3.05
CA ARG A 289 -17.53 2.31 -3.22
C ARG A 289 -16.83 2.22 -4.57
N ILE A 290 -15.55 1.82 -4.57
CA ILE A 290 -14.90 1.47 -5.83
C ILE A 290 -15.53 0.17 -6.31
N GLN A 291 -15.88 0.13 -7.59
CA GLN A 291 -16.28 -1.12 -8.23
C GLN A 291 -15.00 -1.80 -8.69
N LEU A 292 -14.66 -2.91 -8.05
CA LEU A 292 -13.70 -3.84 -8.61
C LEU A 292 -14.23 -4.38 -9.94
N PRO A 293 -13.35 -4.69 -10.90
CA PRO A 293 -13.78 -5.42 -12.09
C PRO A 293 -14.41 -6.75 -11.67
N GLN A 294 -15.45 -7.16 -12.41
CA GLN A 294 -15.98 -8.51 -12.23
C GLN A 294 -15.09 -9.49 -12.98
N PRO A 295 -14.74 -10.64 -12.38
CA PRO A 295 -14.01 -11.69 -13.09
C PRO A 295 -14.74 -12.07 -14.38
N VAL A 296 -14.04 -12.01 -15.51
CA VAL A 296 -14.58 -12.41 -16.81
C VAL A 296 -14.43 -13.92 -16.95
N ALA A 297 -15.41 -14.59 -17.57
CA ALA A 297 -15.26 -15.98 -17.98
C ALA A 297 -14.20 -16.05 -19.09
N ILE A 298 -13.02 -16.53 -18.74
CA ILE A 298 -11.93 -16.77 -19.70
C ILE A 298 -12.27 -18.06 -20.45
N ASP A 299 -12.38 -17.95 -21.77
CA ASP A 299 -12.61 -19.08 -22.66
C ASP A 299 -11.50 -20.13 -22.52
N SER A 300 -11.84 -21.42 -22.66
CA SER A 300 -10.87 -22.51 -22.54
C SER A 300 -9.73 -22.40 -23.54
N ASP A 301 -10.00 -21.76 -24.68
CA ASP A 301 -9.13 -21.76 -25.86
C ASP A 301 -8.00 -20.73 -25.78
N ILE A 302 -7.92 -19.95 -24.69
CA ILE A 302 -6.84 -19.00 -24.41
C ILE A 302 -5.67 -19.76 -23.76
N ASP A 303 -5.06 -20.67 -24.52
CA ASP A 303 -3.95 -21.50 -24.04
C ASP A 303 -2.58 -21.13 -24.65
N SER A 304 -2.52 -20.24 -25.66
CA SER A 304 -1.26 -19.88 -26.32
C SER A 304 -0.81 -18.45 -26.03
N GLU A 305 0.47 -18.29 -25.69
CA GLU A 305 1.20 -17.03 -25.88
C GLU A 305 0.98 -16.57 -27.32
N VAL A 306 0.19 -15.52 -27.51
CA VAL A 306 0.12 -14.88 -28.82
C VAL A 306 1.38 -14.01 -28.95
N GLU A 307 2.56 -14.62 -28.98
CA GLU A 307 3.79 -13.94 -29.39
C GLU A 307 4.08 -14.36 -30.82
N GLU A 308 3.58 -13.57 -31.77
CA GLU A 308 4.16 -13.57 -33.12
C GLU A 308 5.56 -12.96 -32.98
N HIS A 309 6.57 -13.82 -32.84
CA HIS A 309 7.94 -13.43 -33.07
C HIS A 309 8.10 -13.07 -34.55
N ALA A 310 8.20 -11.77 -34.85
CA ALA A 310 8.85 -11.35 -36.06
C ALA A 310 10.34 -11.71 -35.92
N ALA A 311 10.72 -12.83 -36.51
CA ALA A 311 12.12 -13.17 -36.69
C ALA A 311 12.77 -12.14 -37.63
N ASP A 312 13.74 -11.38 -37.13
CA ASP A 312 14.95 -11.15 -37.92
C ASP A 312 16.19 -10.83 -37.07
N THR A 313 17.33 -11.13 -37.67
CA THR A 313 18.59 -11.55 -37.06
C THR A 313 19.57 -10.47 -36.56
N SER A 314 20.28 -10.83 -35.48
CA SER A 314 21.73 -10.63 -35.20
C SER A 314 22.28 -9.32 -34.58
N ALA A 315 23.15 -9.58 -33.58
CA ALA A 315 24.26 -8.77 -33.01
C ALA A 315 23.86 -7.54 -32.15
N ASP A 316 24.44 -7.22 -30.99
CA ASP A 316 25.68 -7.64 -30.32
C ASP A 316 25.56 -7.30 -28.81
N ALA A 317 26.38 -7.95 -28.00
CA ALA A 317 26.42 -7.87 -26.55
C ALA A 317 26.93 -6.51 -26.01
N SER A 318 26.31 -6.01 -24.93
CA SER A 318 27.00 -5.53 -23.72
C SER A 318 25.99 -4.94 -22.71
N VAL A 319 25.62 -5.74 -21.72
CA VAL A 319 24.89 -5.28 -20.53
C VAL A 319 25.93 -4.87 -19.48
N THR A 320 26.01 -3.57 -19.20
CA THR A 320 26.69 -3.05 -18.01
C THR A 320 25.61 -2.75 -16.97
N SER A 321 25.70 -3.38 -15.80
CA SER A 321 24.81 -3.19 -14.67
C SER A 321 24.86 -1.77 -14.13
N ILE A 322 23.72 -1.12 -13.89
CA ILE A 322 23.58 -0.08 -12.85
C ILE A 322 22.21 -0.23 -12.16
N ALA A 323 22.29 -0.10 -10.84
CA ALA A 323 21.34 -0.41 -9.79
C ALA A 323 20.27 0.67 -9.52
N LEU A 324 19.18 0.21 -8.88
CA LEU A 324 18.21 0.87 -7.97
C LEU A 324 17.48 2.13 -8.45
#